data_AF-A0A8H5LLJ2-F1
#
_entry.id   AF-A0A8H5LLJ2-F1
#
_cell.length_a   1.000
_cell.length_b   1.000
_cell.length_c   1.000
_cell.angle_alpha   90.00
_cell.angle_beta   90.00
_cell.angle_gamma   90.00
#
_symmetry.space_group_name_H-M   'P 1'
#
loop_
_entity.id
_entity.type
_entity.pdbx_description
1 polymer ?
#
loop_
_entity_poly.entity_id
_entity_poly.type
_entity_poly.pdbx_seq_one_letter_code
_entity_poly.pdbx_strand_id
1 'polypeptide(L)'
;MSNNQEAMRLSSSAAHFIGLAFAGIYVSSLYVSKYCRIAFASATPPDYAEGSKSRLQDFARNGSGNSGREEDTRRLGVQRRVSPRDIERNRGRDDPVVIRERLSSVSCATVLCIGLAFAVISQVLHGKLDWDLLRNSVENGSALLGLKLPPFRLSSFLPHLVIPTLFLGPLSALFLSCFTSSLSEGNIHPLLTDPFSLIVLRNYMIAPITEELVFRSCILAVYLLTLTQPDHPSAMSIILLSPLHFGVAHLHHARETYKRLGRTQAALKRAVLQSTFQMLYTTLFGALCAFLYLRGLPSTSTSYTEMETKSAYSYTLYESRTPSVYAPISAHIFCNCMGFPDFAGDVKKGRMGLGRVGGIVVGVAYFLGLGLFGWMVWSERGREFW
;
A
#
# COMPACT_ATOMS: atom_id res chain seq x y z
N MET A 1 46.90 17.88 0.66
CA MET A 1 46.24 17.63 1.96
C MET A 1 44.98 16.84 1.68
N SER A 2 44.99 15.54 1.94
CA SER A 2 43.87 14.64 1.72
C SER A 2 42.77 14.94 2.75
N ASN A 3 41.67 15.56 2.32
CA ASN A 3 40.46 15.61 3.12
C ASN A 3 39.87 14.19 3.19
N ASN A 4 40.35 13.40 4.16
CA ASN A 4 39.59 12.27 4.69
C ASN A 4 38.40 12.86 5.46
N GLN A 5 37.39 13.37 4.75
CA GLN A 5 36.08 13.54 5.35
C GLN A 5 35.56 12.13 5.60
N GLU A 6 35.60 11.72 6.86
CA GLU A 6 34.94 10.50 7.32
C GLU A 6 33.45 10.65 7.00
N ALA A 7 33.00 10.03 5.91
CA ALA A 7 31.59 10.01 5.54
C ALA A 7 30.79 9.53 6.75
N MET A 8 29.76 10.28 7.14
CA MET A 8 28.98 9.96 8.33
C MET A 8 28.38 8.56 8.17
N ARG A 9 28.79 7.67 9.06
CA ARG A 9 28.40 6.27 9.00
C ARG A 9 26.97 6.09 9.53
N LEU A 10 26.01 5.81 8.65
CA LEU A 10 24.63 5.56 9.06
C LEU A 10 24.49 4.12 9.57
N SER A 11 24.23 3.97 10.87
CA SER A 11 23.97 2.65 11.49
C SER A 11 22.60 2.10 11.07
N SER A 12 22.44 0.77 11.16
CA SER A 12 21.14 0.11 10.95
C SER A 12 20.07 0.64 11.89
N SER A 13 20.40 0.91 13.16
CA SER A 13 19.47 1.47 14.14
C SER A 13 18.99 2.87 13.76
N ALA A 14 19.89 3.72 13.25
CA ALA A 14 19.52 5.03 12.73
C ALA A 14 18.61 4.91 11.50
N ALA A 15 18.88 3.95 10.59
CA ALA A 15 18.02 3.69 9.45
C ALA A 15 16.60 3.27 9.84
N HIS A 16 16.45 2.38 10.84
CA HIS A 16 15.15 2.02 11.41
C HIS A 16 14.43 3.25 12.00
N PHE A 17 15.14 4.09 12.76
CA PHE A 17 14.54 5.27 13.37
C PHE A 17 14.05 6.28 12.33
N ILE A 18 14.87 6.58 11.32
CA ILE A 18 14.51 7.47 10.22
C ILE A 18 13.36 6.87 9.40
N GLY A 19 13.37 5.55 9.15
CA GLY A 19 12.29 4.83 8.49
C GLY A 19 10.96 4.96 9.22
N LEU A 20 10.96 4.79 10.55
CA LEU A 20 9.79 5.01 11.41
C LEU A 20 9.32 6.46 11.39
N ALA A 21 10.25 7.43 11.36
CA ALA A 21 9.90 8.84 11.24
C ALA A 21 9.17 9.14 9.92
N PHE A 22 9.67 8.64 8.78
CA PHE A 22 8.98 8.78 7.49
C PHE A 22 7.60 8.13 7.46
N ALA A 23 7.50 6.90 7.94
CA ALA A 23 6.22 6.21 8.05
C ALA A 23 5.24 6.97 8.97
N GLY A 24 5.76 7.50 10.09
CA GLY A 24 4.99 8.29 11.05
C GLY A 24 4.49 9.62 10.47
N ILE A 25 5.33 10.37 9.75
CA ILE A 25 4.94 11.60 9.04
C ILE A 25 3.80 11.30 8.06
N TYR A 26 3.98 10.26 7.24
CA TYR A 26 2.98 9.86 6.24
C TYR A 26 1.66 9.44 6.88
N VAL A 27 1.66 8.52 7.84
CA VAL A 27 0.44 8.03 8.50
C VAL A 27 -0.24 9.15 9.30
N SER A 28 0.52 10.00 9.98
CA SER A 28 -0.05 11.13 10.75
C SER A 28 -0.74 12.15 9.85
N SER A 29 -0.24 12.34 8.62
CA SER A 29 -0.85 13.25 7.64
C SER A 29 -2.31 12.91 7.33
N LEU A 30 -2.69 11.63 7.38
CA LEU A 30 -4.08 11.17 7.17
C LEU A 30 -5.08 11.74 8.19
N TYR A 31 -4.58 12.29 9.31
CA TYR A 31 -5.39 12.73 10.44
C TYR A 31 -5.27 14.23 10.74
N VAL A 32 -4.52 14.99 9.94
CA VAL A 32 -4.27 16.43 10.17
C VAL A 32 -5.54 17.26 10.04
N SER A 33 -6.32 17.00 8.98
CA SER A 33 -7.56 17.74 8.69
C SER A 33 -8.65 17.46 9.74
N LYS A 34 -9.41 18.50 10.09
CA LYS A 34 -10.51 18.42 11.08
C LYS A 34 -11.56 17.35 10.70
N TYR A 35 -11.78 17.15 9.40
CA TYR A 35 -12.70 16.14 8.85
C TYR A 35 -12.14 14.72 8.90
N CYS A 36 -10.83 14.57 9.11
CA CYS A 36 -10.13 13.30 9.08
C CYS A 36 -9.63 12.88 10.47
N ARG A 37 -9.66 13.78 11.46
CA ARG A 37 -9.27 13.47 12.84
C ARG A 37 -10.09 12.30 13.35
N ILE A 38 -9.39 11.35 13.96
CA ILE A 38 -10.04 10.32 14.77
C ILE A 38 -10.79 11.06 15.88
N ALA A 39 -12.12 11.12 15.82
CA ALA A 39 -12.90 11.76 16.86
C ALA A 39 -12.53 11.13 18.22
N PHE A 40 -11.92 11.93 19.09
CA PHE A 40 -11.59 11.60 20.48
C PHE A 40 -12.79 11.83 21.42
N ALA A 41 -13.91 12.32 20.89
CA ALA A 41 -15.12 12.47 21.67
C ALA A 41 -15.66 11.09 22.06
N SER A 42 -15.86 10.91 23.36
CA SER A 42 -16.70 9.89 23.98
C SER A 42 -18.14 10.08 23.53
N ALA A 43 -18.43 9.79 22.26
CA ALA A 43 -19.80 9.59 21.83
C ALA A 43 -20.17 8.17 22.26
N THR A 44 -20.98 8.08 23.32
CA THR A 44 -21.82 6.92 23.60
C THR A 44 -22.46 6.47 22.30
N PRO A 45 -22.41 5.18 21.94
CA PRO A 45 -23.03 4.72 20.70
C PRO A 45 -24.52 5.09 20.74
N PRO A 46 -25.08 5.64 19.64
CA PRO A 46 -26.51 5.77 19.52
C PRO A 46 -27.08 4.35 19.47
N ASP A 47 -27.78 3.93 20.52
CA ASP A 47 -28.76 2.85 20.42
C ASP A 47 -29.79 3.29 19.37
N TYR A 48 -29.65 2.81 18.13
CA TYR A 48 -30.65 2.99 17.09
C TYR A 48 -30.85 1.65 16.40
N ALA A 49 -31.95 0.97 16.71
CA ALA A 49 -33.28 1.26 16.17
C ALA A 49 -33.52 0.60 14.80
N GLU A 50 -33.25 -0.71 14.69
CA GLU A 50 -33.89 -1.55 13.66
C GLU A 50 -35.28 -2.06 14.08
N GLY A 51 -35.68 -1.91 15.35
CA GLY A 51 -36.97 -2.41 15.86
C GLY A 51 -38.16 -1.45 15.75
N SER A 52 -37.97 -0.19 15.36
CA SER A 52 -39.06 0.81 15.41
C SER A 52 -39.95 0.82 14.17
N LYS A 53 -39.50 0.27 13.03
CA LYS A 53 -40.32 0.27 11.79
C LYS A 53 -41.38 -0.84 11.80
N SER A 54 -41.14 -1.97 12.47
CA SER A 54 -42.12 -3.06 12.57
C SER A 54 -43.24 -2.75 13.58
N ARG A 55 -42.93 -2.18 14.76
CA ARG A 55 -43.96 -1.83 15.76
C ARG A 55 -44.92 -0.72 15.34
N LEU A 56 -44.49 0.20 14.47
CA LEU A 56 -45.37 1.27 13.96
C LEU A 56 -46.36 0.75 12.90
N GLN A 57 -46.05 -0.34 12.19
CA GLN A 57 -46.98 -0.97 11.26
C GLN A 57 -48.01 -1.87 11.98
N ASP A 58 -47.62 -2.51 13.09
CA ASP A 58 -48.54 -3.35 13.87
C ASP A 58 -49.55 -2.53 14.71
N PHE A 59 -49.16 -1.33 15.18
CA PHE A 59 -50.07 -0.44 15.92
C PHE A 59 -51.12 0.25 15.04
N ALA A 60 -50.83 0.45 13.75
CA ALA A 60 -51.79 1.07 12.81
C ALA A 60 -52.91 0.09 12.37
N ARG A 61 -52.78 -1.20 12.70
CA ARG A 61 -53.70 -2.24 12.23
C ARG A 61 -54.79 -2.63 13.24
N ASN A 62 -54.63 -2.28 14.52
CA ASN A 62 -55.59 -2.61 15.58
C ASN A 62 -55.75 -1.43 16.54
N GLY A 63 -56.88 -0.71 16.48
CA GLY A 63 -57.26 0.21 17.55
C GLY A 63 -58.20 1.32 17.10
N SER A 64 -59.50 1.03 17.05
CA SER A 64 -60.53 2.05 17.12
C SER A 64 -60.56 2.66 18.53
N GLY A 65 -60.72 3.98 18.62
CA GLY A 65 -61.35 4.60 19.78
C GLY A 65 -60.45 5.45 20.69
N ASN A 66 -61.05 6.57 21.09
CA ASN A 66 -60.69 7.53 22.13
C ASN A 66 -59.64 8.61 21.84
N SER A 67 -60.20 9.79 21.53
CA SER A 67 -59.69 11.12 21.88
C SER A 67 -59.25 11.18 23.35
N GLY A 68 -57.98 11.49 23.59
CA GLY A 68 -57.49 11.74 24.95
C GLY A 68 -56.00 11.48 25.20
N ARG A 69 -55.13 11.52 24.19
CA ARG A 69 -53.70 11.22 24.40
C ARG A 69 -52.73 11.92 23.44
N GLU A 70 -52.97 13.20 23.14
CA GLU A 70 -52.00 14.03 22.41
C GLU A 70 -50.92 14.67 23.31
N GLU A 71 -51.02 14.57 24.64
CA GLU A 71 -50.03 15.14 25.55
C GLU A 71 -48.86 14.21 25.91
N ASP A 72 -49.05 12.88 25.84
CA ASP A 72 -48.00 11.91 26.22
C ASP A 72 -47.01 11.58 25.09
N THR A 73 -47.37 11.80 23.82
CA THR A 73 -46.47 11.57 22.68
C THR A 73 -45.43 12.68 22.48
N ARG A 74 -45.59 13.85 23.14
CA ARG A 74 -44.57 14.91 23.13
C ARG A 74 -43.38 14.65 24.04
N ARG A 75 -43.46 13.69 24.98
CA ARG A 75 -42.38 13.42 25.95
C ARG A 75 -41.40 12.30 25.55
N LEU A 76 -41.64 11.59 24.44
CA LEU A 76 -40.75 10.51 23.96
C LEU A 76 -40.10 10.78 22.59
N GLY A 77 -40.31 11.96 22.02
CA GLY A 77 -39.77 12.35 20.72
C GLY A 77 -38.72 13.46 20.82
N VAL A 78 -37.67 13.32 21.63
CA VAL A 78 -36.49 14.16 21.47
C VAL A 78 -35.74 13.67 20.23
N GLN A 79 -36.22 14.05 19.05
CA GLN A 79 -35.39 14.10 17.85
C GLN A 79 -34.25 15.06 18.18
N ARG A 80 -33.11 14.51 18.59
CA ARG A 80 -31.89 15.28 18.80
C ARG A 80 -31.59 15.98 17.48
N ARG A 81 -31.83 17.30 17.42
CA ARG A 81 -31.55 18.14 16.26
C ARG A 81 -30.05 18.00 16.00
N VAL A 82 -29.68 17.19 15.00
CA VAL A 82 -28.28 16.98 14.65
C VAL A 82 -27.76 18.33 14.17
N SER A 83 -26.82 18.93 14.92
CA SER A 83 -26.32 20.24 14.55
C SER A 83 -25.53 20.12 13.25
N PRO A 84 -25.45 21.16 12.40
CA PRO A 84 -24.59 21.15 11.21
C PRO A 84 -23.13 20.78 11.55
N ARG A 85 -22.67 21.13 12.76
CA ARG A 85 -21.35 20.75 13.30
C ARG A 85 -21.23 19.26 13.59
N ASP A 86 -22.30 18.58 13.99
CA ASP A 86 -22.32 17.12 14.22
C ASP A 86 -22.33 16.35 12.89
N ILE A 87 -22.98 16.89 11.85
CA ILE A 87 -22.95 16.35 10.48
C ILE A 87 -21.54 16.49 9.89
N GLU A 88 -20.92 17.67 10.02
CA GLU A 88 -19.54 17.90 9.55
C GLU A 88 -18.51 17.00 10.24
N ARG A 89 -18.74 16.64 11.51
CA ARG A 89 -17.83 15.81 12.32
C ARG A 89 -18.00 14.31 12.08
N ASN A 90 -19.14 13.88 11.54
CA ASN A 90 -19.46 12.47 11.24
C ASN A 90 -19.45 12.15 9.74
N ARG A 91 -18.64 12.87 8.95
CA ARG A 91 -18.44 12.54 7.53
C ARG A 91 -17.73 11.19 7.40
N GLY A 92 -18.25 10.34 6.52
CA GLY A 92 -17.66 9.03 6.23
C GLY A 92 -16.33 9.15 5.49
N ARG A 93 -15.54 8.07 5.51
CA ARG A 93 -14.24 7.99 4.81
C ARG A 93 -14.33 8.31 3.31
N ASP A 94 -15.46 8.00 2.69
CA ASP A 94 -15.71 8.19 1.26
C ASP A 94 -16.43 9.51 0.94
N ASP A 95 -16.59 10.41 1.91
CA ASP A 95 -17.05 11.78 1.66
C ASP A 95 -16.03 12.53 0.78
N PRO A 96 -16.46 13.23 -0.30
CA PRO A 96 -15.54 13.87 -1.24
C PRO A 96 -14.65 14.93 -0.59
N VAL A 97 -15.12 15.62 0.46
CA VAL A 97 -14.30 16.57 1.21
C VAL A 97 -13.21 15.84 2.00
N VAL A 98 -13.57 14.76 2.69
CA VAL A 98 -12.61 13.91 3.42
C VAL A 98 -11.55 13.36 2.47
N ILE A 99 -11.94 12.90 1.28
CA ILE A 99 -10.99 12.39 0.28
C ILE A 99 -10.03 13.50 -0.16
N ARG A 100 -10.53 14.67 -0.59
CA ARG A 100 -9.68 15.78 -1.06
C ARG A 100 -8.68 16.24 -0.01
N GLU A 101 -9.13 16.38 1.24
CA GLU A 101 -8.29 16.78 2.37
C GLU A 101 -7.19 15.76 2.66
N ARG A 102 -7.53 14.46 2.63
CA ARG A 102 -6.54 13.39 2.78
C ARG A 102 -5.55 13.40 1.63
N LEU A 103 -6.02 13.48 0.39
CA LEU A 103 -5.17 13.50 -0.80
C LEU A 103 -4.17 14.68 -0.75
N SER A 104 -4.65 15.88 -0.41
CA SER A 104 -3.76 17.04 -0.25
C SER A 104 -2.73 16.83 0.86
N SER A 105 -3.16 16.37 2.04
CA SER A 105 -2.25 16.18 3.17
C SER A 105 -1.22 15.07 2.93
N VAL A 106 -1.59 13.95 2.31
CA VAL A 106 -0.64 12.87 2.00
C VAL A 106 0.34 13.31 0.91
N SER A 107 -0.11 14.07 -0.10
CA SER A 107 0.79 14.62 -1.12
C SER A 107 1.82 15.57 -0.53
N CYS A 108 1.41 16.48 0.37
CA CYS A 108 2.34 17.35 1.09
C CYS A 108 3.33 16.54 1.96
N ALA A 109 2.85 15.52 2.66
CA ALA A 109 3.69 14.65 3.47
C ALA A 109 4.70 13.86 2.62
N THR A 110 4.30 13.37 1.45
CA THR A 110 5.20 12.70 0.50
C THR A 110 6.29 13.63 0.01
N VAL A 111 5.96 14.87 -0.39
CA VAL A 111 6.95 15.87 -0.81
C VAL A 111 7.92 16.19 0.34
N LEU A 112 7.41 16.34 1.56
CA LEU A 112 8.23 16.54 2.75
C LEU A 112 9.19 15.36 2.99
N CYS A 113 8.71 14.11 2.92
CA CYS A 113 9.54 12.92 3.06
C CYS A 113 10.64 12.85 1.99
N ILE A 114 10.34 13.20 0.74
CA ILE A 114 11.34 13.23 -0.35
C ILE A 114 12.41 14.30 -0.06
N GLY A 115 12.00 15.51 0.35
CA GLY A 115 12.94 16.58 0.71
C GLY A 115 13.85 16.19 1.88
N LEU A 116 13.27 15.59 2.92
CA LEU A 116 14.02 15.06 4.06
C LEU A 116 14.93 13.89 3.68
N ALA A 117 14.53 13.03 2.74
CA ALA A 117 15.40 11.96 2.24
C ALA A 117 16.61 12.52 1.51
N PHE A 118 16.46 13.56 0.68
CA PHE A 118 17.60 14.27 0.09
C PHE A 118 18.50 14.93 1.13
N ALA A 119 17.91 15.52 2.18
CA ALA A 119 18.67 16.06 3.31
C ALA A 119 19.50 14.98 4.02
N VAL A 120 18.93 13.80 4.28
CA VAL A 120 19.64 12.65 4.85
C VAL A 120 20.78 12.18 3.93
N ILE A 121 20.51 12.04 2.63
CA ILE A 121 21.53 11.65 1.64
C ILE A 121 22.68 12.66 1.63
N SER A 122 22.37 13.96 1.59
CA SER A 122 23.37 15.02 1.59
C SER A 122 24.23 14.99 2.86
N GLN A 123 23.60 14.81 4.02
CA GLN A 123 24.29 14.72 5.30
C GLN A 123 25.20 13.48 5.39
N VAL A 124 24.75 12.33 4.89
CA VAL A 124 25.53 11.08 4.91
C VAL A 124 26.70 11.14 3.93
N LEU A 125 26.48 11.63 2.71
CA LEU A 125 27.50 11.64 1.65
C LEU A 125 28.50 12.78 1.76
N HIS A 126 28.07 13.97 2.22
CA HIS A 126 28.89 15.17 2.22
C HIS A 126 29.21 15.71 3.63
N GLY A 127 28.58 15.17 4.67
CA GLY A 127 28.82 15.56 6.07
C GLY A 127 28.33 16.97 6.45
N LYS A 128 27.71 17.70 5.51
CA LYS A 128 27.19 19.06 5.70
C LYS A 128 25.90 19.24 4.94
N LEU A 129 24.97 19.98 5.54
CA LEU A 129 23.74 20.42 4.90
C LEU A 129 23.97 21.80 4.28
N ASP A 130 24.23 21.85 2.98
CA ASP A 130 24.40 23.07 2.19
C ASP A 130 23.52 23.01 0.94
N TRP A 131 23.03 24.15 0.46
CA TRP A 131 22.11 24.23 -0.68
C TRP A 131 22.73 23.71 -1.99
N ASP A 132 24.00 24.01 -2.23
CA ASP A 132 24.72 23.53 -3.42
C ASP A 132 24.98 22.01 -3.33
N LEU A 133 25.32 21.52 -2.14
CA LEU A 133 25.47 20.08 -1.88
C LEU A 133 24.13 19.35 -1.98
N LEU A 134 23.03 19.98 -1.57
CA LEU A 134 21.69 19.44 -1.72
C LEU A 134 21.32 19.31 -3.20
N ARG A 135 21.63 20.32 -4.03
CA ARG A 135 21.42 20.23 -5.49
C ARG A 135 22.21 19.07 -6.11
N ASN A 136 23.48 18.93 -5.76
CA ASN A 136 24.31 17.80 -6.21
C ASN A 136 23.78 16.45 -5.68
N SER A 137 23.24 16.44 -4.46
CA SER A 137 22.57 15.27 -3.86
C SER A 137 21.25 14.97 -4.54
N VAL A 138 20.57 15.93 -5.17
CA VAL A 138 19.38 15.67 -5.99
C VAL A 138 19.77 14.95 -7.27
N GLU A 139 20.83 15.40 -7.95
CA GLU A 139 21.31 14.76 -9.19
C GLU A 139 21.82 13.33 -8.97
N ASN A 140 22.56 13.12 -7.87
CA ASN A 140 23.11 11.82 -7.50
C ASN A 140 22.08 10.94 -6.76
N GLY A 141 21.36 11.53 -5.81
CA GLY A 141 20.37 10.84 -4.96
C GLY A 141 19.08 10.50 -5.69
N SER A 142 18.71 11.18 -6.78
CA SER A 142 17.55 10.79 -7.59
C SER A 142 17.66 9.38 -8.17
N ALA A 143 18.89 8.89 -8.40
CA ALA A 143 19.11 7.48 -8.74
C ALA A 143 18.88 6.55 -7.53
N LEU A 144 19.32 6.96 -6.33
CA LEU A 144 19.13 6.21 -5.09
C LEU A 144 17.66 6.14 -4.64
N LEU A 145 16.89 7.21 -4.85
CA LEU A 145 15.43 7.27 -4.67
C LEU A 145 14.66 6.66 -5.87
N GLY A 146 15.37 6.23 -6.93
CA GLY A 146 14.77 5.53 -8.06
C GLY A 146 13.79 6.38 -8.87
N LEU A 147 13.98 7.70 -8.85
CA LEU A 147 13.12 8.68 -9.51
C LEU A 147 13.51 8.91 -10.97
N LYS A 148 14.75 8.59 -11.35
CA LYS A 148 15.22 8.72 -12.74
C LYS A 148 14.37 7.82 -13.64
N LEU A 149 13.80 8.41 -14.69
CA LEU A 149 13.05 7.65 -15.68
C LEU A 149 13.98 6.65 -16.36
N PRO A 150 13.61 5.35 -16.42
CA PRO A 150 14.40 4.38 -17.14
C PRO A 150 14.35 4.68 -18.64
N PRO A 151 15.39 4.31 -19.41
CA PRO A 151 15.37 4.46 -20.86
C PRO A 151 14.20 3.65 -21.47
N PHE A 152 13.61 4.14 -22.56
CA PHE A 152 12.54 3.46 -23.28
C PHE A 152 13.06 2.24 -24.06
N ARG A 153 13.34 1.15 -23.35
CA ARG A 153 13.78 -0.15 -23.87
C ARG A 153 12.88 -1.25 -23.31
N LEU A 154 12.79 -2.38 -24.00
CA LEU A 154 11.95 -3.50 -23.57
C LEU A 154 12.30 -3.95 -22.14
N SER A 155 13.59 -4.03 -21.80
CA SER A 155 14.08 -4.37 -20.46
C SER A 155 13.58 -3.43 -19.35
N SER A 156 13.19 -2.20 -19.66
CA SER A 156 12.60 -1.29 -18.68
C SER A 156 11.15 -1.62 -18.35
N PHE A 157 10.43 -2.28 -19.26
CA PHE A 157 9.03 -2.68 -19.10
C PHE A 157 8.87 -4.06 -18.46
N LEU A 158 9.83 -4.97 -18.65
CA LEU A 158 9.74 -6.34 -18.13
C LEU A 158 9.51 -6.44 -16.60
N PRO A 159 10.12 -5.61 -15.73
CA PRO A 159 9.82 -5.61 -14.30
C PRO A 159 8.34 -5.37 -13.97
N HIS A 160 7.61 -4.64 -14.83
CA HIS A 160 6.20 -4.31 -14.62
C HIS A 160 5.29 -5.51 -14.91
N LEU A 161 5.81 -6.53 -15.59
CA LEU A 161 5.07 -7.76 -15.94
C LEU A 161 5.23 -8.85 -14.89
N VAL A 162 6.19 -8.73 -13.96
CA VAL A 162 6.45 -9.73 -12.92
C VAL A 162 5.18 -9.99 -12.09
N ILE A 163 4.50 -8.95 -11.60
CA ILE A 163 3.26 -9.13 -10.83
C ILE A 163 2.11 -9.67 -11.68
N PRO A 164 1.81 -9.15 -12.88
CA PRO A 164 0.81 -9.76 -13.76
C PRO A 164 0.99 -11.27 -13.99
N THR A 165 2.22 -11.80 -14.03
CA THR A 165 2.42 -13.26 -14.15
C THR A 165 1.83 -14.03 -12.96
N LEU A 166 1.96 -13.52 -11.73
CA LEU A 166 1.36 -14.11 -10.53
C LEU A 166 -0.17 -14.14 -10.61
N PHE A 167 -0.77 -13.22 -11.35
CA PHE A 167 -2.22 -13.06 -11.51
C PHE A 167 -2.76 -13.66 -12.81
N LEU A 168 -2.00 -14.54 -13.49
CA LEU A 168 -2.46 -15.22 -14.72
C LEU A 168 -3.81 -15.93 -14.55
N GLY A 169 -4.06 -16.53 -13.39
CA GLY A 169 -5.36 -17.15 -13.05
C GLY A 169 -6.53 -16.17 -13.08
N PRO A 170 -6.58 -15.15 -12.20
CA PRO A 170 -7.59 -14.11 -12.22
C PRO A 170 -7.73 -13.40 -13.57
N LEU A 171 -6.61 -13.08 -14.24
CA LEU A 171 -6.62 -12.47 -15.57
C LEU A 171 -7.30 -13.36 -16.61
N SER A 172 -7.03 -14.67 -16.58
CA SER A 172 -7.69 -15.64 -17.46
C SER A 172 -9.19 -15.72 -17.19
N ALA A 173 -9.60 -15.66 -15.91
CA ALA A 173 -11.02 -15.64 -15.56
C ALA A 173 -11.72 -14.37 -16.06
N LEU A 174 -11.09 -13.20 -15.93
CA LEU A 174 -11.59 -11.94 -16.47
C LEU A 174 -11.68 -11.96 -18.00
N PHE A 175 -10.62 -12.44 -18.67
CA PHE A 175 -10.58 -12.58 -20.12
C PHE A 175 -11.73 -13.47 -20.63
N LEU A 176 -11.92 -14.65 -20.03
CA LEU A 176 -13.01 -15.55 -20.40
C LEU A 176 -14.39 -14.94 -20.14
N SER A 177 -14.55 -14.21 -19.03
CA SER A 177 -15.81 -13.54 -18.70
C SER A 177 -16.15 -12.47 -19.75
N CYS A 178 -15.15 -11.69 -20.19
CA CYS A 178 -15.30 -10.70 -21.25
C CYS A 178 -15.59 -11.37 -22.61
N PHE A 179 -14.81 -12.40 -22.97
CA PHE A 179 -14.93 -13.11 -24.24
C PHE A 179 -16.32 -13.75 -24.42
N THR A 180 -16.85 -14.34 -23.36
CA THR A 180 -18.16 -15.00 -23.37
C THR A 180 -19.32 -14.05 -23.11
N SER A 181 -19.06 -12.74 -22.98
CA SER A 181 -20.03 -11.73 -22.57
C SER A 181 -20.80 -12.11 -21.29
N SER A 182 -20.21 -12.95 -20.44
CA SER A 182 -20.78 -13.38 -19.15
C SER A 182 -20.50 -12.36 -18.04
N LEU A 183 -20.25 -11.10 -18.42
CA LEU A 183 -20.17 -9.99 -17.48
C LEU A 183 -21.58 -9.71 -16.97
N SER A 184 -21.90 -10.21 -15.78
CA SER A 184 -23.04 -9.72 -15.01
C SER A 184 -22.95 -8.19 -14.88
N GLU A 185 -24.05 -7.48 -15.13
CA GLU A 185 -24.17 -6.00 -15.07
C GLU A 185 -23.64 -5.39 -13.75
N GLY A 186 -23.51 -6.18 -12.68
CA GLY A 186 -22.96 -5.76 -11.39
C GLY A 186 -21.44 -5.87 -11.20
N ASN A 187 -20.68 -6.39 -12.17
CA ASN A 187 -19.24 -6.70 -12.00
C ASN A 187 -18.28 -5.80 -12.80
N ILE A 188 -18.76 -4.72 -13.42
CA ILE A 188 -17.90 -3.82 -14.19
C ILE A 188 -17.00 -3.05 -13.23
N HIS A 189 -15.67 -3.17 -13.42
CA HIS A 189 -14.69 -2.54 -12.54
C HIS A 189 -14.85 -1.00 -12.56
N PRO A 190 -14.77 -0.30 -11.41
CA PRO A 190 -14.99 1.15 -11.34
C PRO A 190 -14.12 2.00 -12.27
N LEU A 191 -12.92 1.52 -12.63
CA LEU A 191 -12.06 2.17 -13.63
C LEU A 191 -12.70 2.29 -15.02
N LEU A 192 -13.64 1.41 -15.36
CA LEU A 192 -14.30 1.40 -16.66
C LEU A 192 -15.57 2.27 -16.67
N THR A 193 -16.15 2.55 -15.50
CA THR A 193 -17.40 3.31 -15.38
C THR A 193 -17.16 4.78 -15.07
N ASP A 194 -16.32 5.09 -14.08
CA ASP A 194 -15.95 6.46 -13.72
C ASP A 194 -14.46 6.53 -13.29
N PRO A 195 -13.53 6.53 -14.26
CA PRO A 195 -12.10 6.50 -14.01
C PRO A 195 -11.59 7.74 -13.25
N PHE A 196 -12.33 8.85 -13.30
CA PHE A 196 -11.92 10.13 -12.71
C PHE A 196 -12.63 10.45 -11.40
N SER A 197 -13.45 9.52 -10.88
CA SER A 197 -14.01 9.68 -9.53
C SER A 197 -12.90 9.81 -8.49
N LEU A 198 -13.15 10.63 -7.45
CA LEU A 198 -12.18 10.83 -6.37
C LEU A 198 -11.81 9.53 -5.66
N ILE A 199 -12.74 8.56 -5.60
CA ILE A 199 -12.52 7.25 -5.00
C ILE A 199 -11.56 6.41 -5.87
N VAL A 200 -11.77 6.39 -7.19
CA VAL A 200 -10.92 5.67 -8.12
C VAL A 200 -9.53 6.30 -8.15
N LEU A 201 -9.43 7.61 -8.30
CA LEU A 201 -8.16 8.34 -8.27
C LEU A 201 -7.39 8.07 -6.97
N ARG A 202 -8.07 8.10 -5.81
CA ARG A 202 -7.47 7.76 -4.51
C ARG A 202 -6.96 6.32 -4.50
N ASN A 203 -7.81 5.35 -4.83
CA ASN A 203 -7.53 3.93 -4.63
C ASN A 203 -6.50 3.38 -5.64
N TYR A 204 -6.52 3.85 -6.88
CA TYR A 204 -5.76 3.24 -7.98
C TYR A 204 -4.64 4.12 -8.53
N MET A 205 -4.51 5.38 -8.09
CA MET A 205 -3.42 6.25 -8.55
C MET A 205 -2.69 6.89 -7.38
N ILE A 206 -3.35 7.78 -6.62
CA ILE A 206 -2.64 8.63 -5.65
C ILE A 206 -2.15 7.87 -4.43
N ALA A 207 -2.95 6.96 -3.85
CA ALA A 207 -2.49 6.17 -2.71
C ALA A 207 -1.29 5.28 -3.10
N PRO A 208 -1.36 4.43 -4.15
CA PRO A 208 -0.20 3.65 -4.59
C PRO A 208 1.05 4.49 -4.87
N ILE A 209 0.92 5.60 -5.60
CA ILE A 209 2.06 6.46 -5.94
C ILE A 209 2.70 7.05 -4.69
N THR A 210 1.90 7.65 -3.80
CA THR A 210 2.42 8.31 -2.60
C THR A 210 3.01 7.31 -1.61
N GLU A 211 2.42 6.12 -1.48
CA GLU A 211 2.94 5.04 -0.65
C GLU A 211 4.28 4.52 -1.19
N GLU A 212 4.40 4.21 -2.49
CA GLU A 212 5.67 3.74 -3.04
C GLU A 212 6.78 4.81 -2.98
N LEU A 213 6.45 6.09 -3.18
CA LEU A 213 7.44 7.17 -3.02
C LEU A 213 7.96 7.27 -1.57
N VAL A 214 7.10 7.12 -0.56
CA VAL A 214 7.57 7.17 0.83
C VAL A 214 8.28 5.88 1.23
N PHE A 215 7.66 4.73 1.01
CA PHE A 215 8.14 3.46 1.54
C PHE A 215 9.25 2.82 0.69
N ARG A 216 9.24 3.01 -0.65
CA ARG A 216 10.22 2.41 -1.58
C ARG A 216 11.25 3.42 -2.10
N SER A 217 10.92 4.70 -2.25
CA SER A 217 11.96 5.69 -2.57
C SER A 217 12.66 6.23 -1.32
N CYS A 218 11.93 6.70 -0.31
CA CYS A 218 12.57 7.36 0.85
C CYS A 218 13.14 6.36 1.87
N ILE A 219 12.31 5.46 2.39
CA ILE A 219 12.72 4.53 3.47
C ILE A 219 13.78 3.55 2.95
N LEU A 220 13.55 2.90 1.81
CA LEU A 220 14.52 1.95 1.25
C LEU A 220 15.85 2.64 0.88
N ALA A 221 15.86 3.87 0.36
CA ALA A 221 17.10 4.61 0.13
C ALA A 221 17.94 4.79 1.40
N VAL A 222 17.30 5.09 2.53
CA VAL A 222 17.98 5.19 3.84
C VAL A 222 18.61 3.85 4.24
N TYR A 223 17.93 2.73 3.99
CA TYR A 223 18.52 1.41 4.20
C TYR A 223 19.71 1.16 3.27
N LEU A 224 19.63 1.55 2.01
CA LEU A 224 20.73 1.40 1.05
C LEU A 224 21.95 2.22 1.45
N LEU A 225 21.78 3.37 2.12
CA LEU A 225 22.91 4.13 2.67
C LEU A 225 23.70 3.37 3.75
N THR A 226 23.08 2.38 4.42
CA THR A 226 23.78 1.53 5.41
C THR A 226 24.80 0.59 4.75
N LEU A 227 24.72 0.37 3.43
CA LEU A 227 25.72 -0.41 2.67
C LEU A 227 27.10 0.25 2.64
N THR A 228 27.22 1.51 3.08
CA THR A 228 28.51 2.18 3.31
C THR A 228 29.26 1.66 4.53
N GLN A 229 28.63 0.84 5.38
CA GLN A 229 29.21 0.30 6.61
C GLN A 229 30.02 -0.97 6.37
N PRO A 230 31.12 -1.22 7.11
CA PRO A 230 31.84 -2.50 7.04
C PRO A 230 30.96 -3.69 7.46
N ASP A 231 30.12 -3.50 8.49
CA ASP A 231 29.19 -4.50 9.02
C ASP A 231 27.76 -4.30 8.49
N HIS A 232 27.64 -3.94 7.20
CA HIS A 232 26.35 -3.60 6.61
C HIS A 232 25.38 -4.81 6.59
N PRO A 233 24.06 -4.56 6.68
CA PRO A 233 23.08 -5.62 6.49
C PRO A 233 23.21 -6.21 5.07
N SER A 234 22.92 -7.51 4.94
CA SER A 234 22.84 -8.12 3.61
C SER A 234 21.74 -7.46 2.78
N ALA A 235 21.86 -7.52 1.45
CA ALA A 235 20.81 -7.01 0.56
C ALA A 235 19.44 -7.67 0.84
N MET A 236 19.45 -8.96 1.19
CA MET A 236 18.24 -9.67 1.63
C MET A 236 17.66 -9.08 2.90
N SER A 237 18.51 -8.76 3.88
CA SER A 237 18.07 -8.09 5.10
C SER A 237 17.43 -6.74 4.79
N ILE A 238 17.98 -5.95 3.87
CA ILE A 238 17.37 -4.68 3.43
C ILE A 238 15.99 -4.89 2.79
N ILE A 239 15.88 -5.86 1.88
CA ILE A 239 14.63 -6.21 1.17
C ILE A 239 13.55 -6.69 2.16
N LEU A 240 13.95 -7.42 3.21
CA LEU A 240 13.01 -7.99 4.19
C LEU A 240 12.68 -7.04 5.36
N LEU A 241 13.62 -6.17 5.77
CA LEU A 241 13.44 -5.30 6.93
C LEU A 241 12.81 -3.94 6.59
N SER A 242 13.19 -3.32 5.47
CA SER A 242 12.61 -2.02 5.08
C SER A 242 11.07 -2.04 4.97
N PRO A 243 10.42 -3.09 4.45
CA PRO A 243 8.95 -3.13 4.32
C PRO A 243 8.19 -3.28 5.63
N LEU A 244 8.86 -3.61 6.75
CA LEU A 244 8.20 -3.70 8.05
C LEU A 244 7.53 -2.36 8.42
N HIS A 245 8.12 -1.23 8.01
CA HIS A 245 7.53 0.09 8.17
C HIS A 245 6.19 0.23 7.46
N PHE A 246 6.08 -0.33 6.25
CA PHE A 246 4.85 -0.34 5.46
C PHE A 246 3.78 -1.22 6.10
N GLY A 247 4.17 -2.40 6.61
CA GLY A 247 3.28 -3.25 7.40
C GLY A 247 2.76 -2.56 8.66
N VAL A 248 3.66 -2.02 9.48
CA VAL A 248 3.32 -1.34 10.74
C VAL A 248 2.43 -0.12 10.50
N ALA A 249 2.64 0.61 9.40
CA ALA A 249 1.80 1.75 9.03
C ALA A 249 0.31 1.39 8.96
N HIS A 250 -0.05 0.14 8.62
CA HIS A 250 -1.44 -0.32 8.53
C HIS A 250 -2.09 -0.69 9.88
N LEU A 251 -1.32 -0.77 10.98
CA LEU A 251 -1.88 -1.04 12.31
C LEU A 251 -2.90 0.01 12.75
N HIS A 252 -2.86 1.21 12.17
CA HIS A 252 -3.85 2.25 12.46
C HIS A 252 -5.30 1.81 12.12
N HIS A 253 -5.50 0.88 11.18
CA HIS A 253 -6.82 0.33 10.85
C HIS A 253 -7.41 -0.55 11.95
N ALA A 254 -6.60 -1.08 12.86
CA ALA A 254 -7.09 -1.84 14.00
C ALA A 254 -8.05 -0.98 14.84
N ARG A 255 -7.65 0.26 15.12
CA ARG A 255 -8.45 1.21 15.88
C ARG A 255 -9.73 1.58 15.16
N GLU A 256 -9.66 1.82 13.85
CA GLU A 256 -10.81 2.14 13.01
C GLU A 256 -11.84 0.98 13.02
N THR A 257 -11.37 -0.24 12.82
CA THR A 257 -12.19 -1.45 12.82
C THR A 257 -12.84 -1.70 14.17
N TYR A 258 -12.07 -1.58 15.26
CA TYR A 258 -12.57 -1.75 16.63
C TYR A 258 -13.68 -0.74 16.96
N LYS A 259 -13.52 0.53 16.56
CA LYS A 259 -14.55 1.56 16.74
C LYS A 259 -15.79 1.29 15.90
N ARG A 260 -15.62 0.98 14.61
CA ARG A 260 -16.72 0.74 13.68
C ARG A 260 -17.61 -0.42 14.10
N LEU A 261 -17.02 -1.46 14.70
CA LEU A 261 -17.73 -2.65 15.16
C LEU A 261 -18.29 -2.55 16.59
N GLY A 262 -18.41 -1.33 17.13
CA GLY A 262 -19.09 -1.10 18.41
C GLY A 262 -18.23 -1.41 19.66
N ARG A 263 -16.90 -1.49 19.52
CA ARG A 263 -15.95 -1.57 20.66
C ARG A 263 -16.12 -2.79 21.58
N THR A 264 -16.72 -3.85 21.07
CA THR A 264 -16.93 -5.11 21.81
C THR A 264 -15.67 -6.00 21.82
N GLN A 265 -15.65 -7.04 22.65
CA GLN A 265 -14.58 -8.05 22.60
C GLN A 265 -14.52 -8.77 21.24
N ALA A 266 -15.67 -9.03 20.62
CA ALA A 266 -15.74 -9.58 19.27
C ALA A 266 -15.16 -8.60 18.23
N ALA A 267 -15.44 -7.30 18.36
CA ALA A 267 -14.84 -6.25 17.53
C ALA A 267 -13.31 -6.19 17.69
N LEU A 268 -12.81 -6.33 18.91
CA LEU A 268 -11.37 -6.34 19.18
C LEU A 268 -10.70 -7.54 18.53
N LYS A 269 -11.25 -8.75 18.72
CA LYS A 269 -10.76 -9.97 18.08
C LYS A 269 -10.68 -9.83 16.56
N ARG A 270 -11.74 -9.31 15.93
CA ARG A 270 -11.77 -9.04 14.48
C ARG A 270 -10.76 -7.99 14.06
N ALA A 271 -10.66 -6.88 14.79
CA ALA A 271 -9.72 -5.79 14.49
C ALA A 271 -8.27 -6.24 14.56
N VAL A 272 -7.91 -7.01 15.59
CA VAL A 272 -6.56 -7.60 15.74
C VAL A 272 -6.28 -8.57 14.60
N LEU A 273 -7.17 -9.53 14.35
CA LEU A 273 -6.94 -10.53 13.30
C LEU A 273 -6.80 -9.88 11.92
N GLN A 274 -7.73 -8.98 11.57
CA GLN A 274 -7.70 -8.28 10.29
C GLN A 274 -6.43 -7.44 10.13
N SER A 275 -6.03 -6.70 11.16
CA SER A 275 -4.87 -5.80 11.08
C SER A 275 -3.55 -6.57 11.07
N THR A 276 -3.47 -7.70 11.79
CA THR A 276 -2.31 -8.61 11.72
C THR A 276 -2.20 -9.23 10.34
N PHE A 277 -3.29 -9.73 9.76
CA PHE A 277 -3.27 -10.25 8.39
C PHE A 277 -2.85 -9.16 7.39
N GLN A 278 -3.44 -7.96 7.51
CA GLN A 278 -3.10 -6.83 6.67
C GLN A 278 -1.62 -6.45 6.81
N MET A 279 -1.09 -6.38 8.02
CA MET A 279 0.32 -6.08 8.28
C MET A 279 1.25 -7.12 7.65
N LEU A 280 0.97 -8.42 7.83
CA LEU A 280 1.77 -9.49 7.26
C LEU A 280 1.75 -9.46 5.72
N TYR A 281 0.55 -9.36 5.14
CA TYR A 281 0.36 -9.33 3.69
C TYR A 281 1.04 -8.10 3.06
N THR A 282 0.85 -6.92 3.64
CA THR A 282 1.47 -5.68 3.14
C THR A 282 2.97 -5.67 3.32
N THR A 283 3.51 -6.28 4.40
CA THR A 283 4.97 -6.46 4.56
C THR A 283 5.54 -7.34 3.45
N LEU A 284 4.91 -8.48 3.16
CA LEU A 284 5.34 -9.38 2.08
C LEU A 284 5.27 -8.69 0.71
N PHE A 285 4.18 -7.99 0.44
CA PHE A 285 4.04 -7.18 -0.77
C PHE A 285 5.14 -6.11 -0.86
N GLY A 286 5.41 -5.41 0.23
CA GLY A 286 6.47 -4.40 0.27
C GLY A 286 7.87 -4.99 0.06
N ALA A 287 8.14 -6.21 0.51
CA ALA A 287 9.39 -6.92 0.23
C ALA A 287 9.52 -7.26 -1.26
N LEU A 288 8.43 -7.69 -1.89
CA LEU A 288 8.38 -7.90 -3.33
C LEU A 288 8.60 -6.59 -4.11
N CYS A 289 7.99 -5.49 -3.67
CA CYS A 289 8.25 -4.16 -4.24
C CYS A 289 9.70 -3.70 -4.05
N ALA A 290 10.32 -3.93 -2.88
CA ALA A 290 11.73 -3.61 -2.66
C ALA A 290 12.65 -4.44 -3.59
N PHE A 291 12.31 -5.71 -3.80
CA PHE A 291 13.00 -6.57 -4.75
C PHE A 291 12.83 -6.11 -6.21
N LEU A 292 11.62 -5.71 -6.63
CA LEU A 292 11.38 -5.12 -7.96
C LEU A 292 12.14 -3.80 -8.14
N TYR A 293 12.15 -2.96 -7.10
CA TYR A 293 12.84 -1.67 -7.08
C TYR A 293 14.34 -1.84 -7.34
N LEU A 294 14.96 -2.84 -6.70
CA LEU A 294 16.38 -3.17 -6.86
C LEU A 294 16.68 -4.05 -8.09
N ARG A 295 15.64 -4.46 -8.84
CA ARG A 295 15.71 -5.44 -9.93
C ARG A 295 16.41 -6.73 -9.50
N GLY A 296 16.03 -7.25 -8.35
CA GLY A 296 16.44 -8.57 -7.89
C GLY A 296 17.35 -8.59 -6.67
N LEU A 297 17.87 -9.78 -6.37
CA LEU A 297 18.94 -9.97 -5.39
C LEU A 297 20.28 -9.63 -6.03
N PRO A 298 21.12 -8.80 -5.40
CA PRO A 298 22.51 -8.67 -5.80
C PRO A 298 23.17 -10.04 -5.75
N SER A 299 23.65 -10.53 -6.90
CA SER A 299 24.44 -11.76 -6.94
C SER A 299 25.76 -11.49 -6.24
N THR A 300 26.02 -12.19 -5.13
CA THR A 300 27.37 -12.29 -4.55
C THR A 300 28.20 -13.22 -5.43
N SER A 301 29.13 -12.67 -6.18
CA SER A 301 30.19 -13.46 -6.81
C SER A 301 31.41 -13.44 -5.88
N THR A 302 31.76 -14.61 -5.33
CA THR A 302 32.99 -14.79 -4.55
C THR A 302 34.11 -15.08 -5.53
N SER A 303 34.91 -14.08 -5.88
CA SER A 303 36.17 -14.30 -6.58
C SER A 303 37.26 -14.64 -5.56
N TYR A 304 37.77 -15.87 -5.60
CA TYR A 304 38.97 -16.25 -4.86
C TYR A 304 40.20 -15.82 -5.67
N THR A 305 40.87 -14.75 -5.27
CA THR A 305 42.25 -14.50 -5.67
C THR A 305 43.17 -15.23 -4.70
N GLU A 306 43.82 -16.29 -5.18
CA GLU A 306 44.97 -16.88 -4.47
C GLU A 306 46.03 -15.79 -4.28
N MET A 307 46.51 -15.63 -3.03
CA MET A 307 47.42 -14.58 -2.52
C MET A 307 46.79 -13.24 -2.10
N GLU A 308 45.82 -13.25 -1.19
CA GLU A 308 45.78 -12.41 0.04
C GLU A 308 44.47 -12.68 0.79
N THR A 309 44.54 -12.73 2.11
CA THR A 309 43.44 -13.03 3.04
C THR A 309 42.40 -11.90 3.15
N LYS A 310 41.76 -11.53 2.03
CA LYS A 310 40.59 -10.64 2.00
C LYS A 310 39.54 -11.21 1.06
N SER A 311 38.49 -11.79 1.63
CA SER A 311 37.26 -12.11 0.92
C SER A 311 36.65 -10.81 0.38
N ALA A 312 36.85 -10.53 -0.91
CA ALA A 312 36.20 -9.42 -1.58
C ALA A 312 34.79 -9.85 -1.98
N TYR A 313 33.76 -9.27 -1.35
CA TYR A 313 32.39 -9.40 -1.81
C TYR A 313 32.22 -8.53 -3.07
N SER A 314 32.16 -9.16 -4.24
CA SER A 314 31.78 -8.48 -5.48
C SER A 314 30.26 -8.54 -5.62
N TYR A 315 29.62 -7.38 -5.52
CA TYR A 315 28.23 -7.21 -5.94
C TYR A 315 28.22 -6.96 -7.45
N THR A 316 27.70 -7.90 -8.22
CA THR A 316 27.44 -7.64 -9.65
C THR A 316 26.24 -6.71 -9.76
N LEU A 317 26.49 -5.40 -9.69
CA LEU A 317 25.54 -4.37 -10.12
C LEU A 317 25.54 -4.41 -11.65
N TYR A 318 24.58 -5.12 -12.24
CA TYR A 318 24.38 -5.08 -13.69
C TYR A 318 24.13 -3.62 -14.09
N GLU A 319 24.86 -3.12 -15.09
CA GLU A 319 24.81 -1.74 -15.59
C GLU A 319 23.40 -1.32 -16.08
N SER A 320 22.51 -2.29 -16.29
CA SER A 320 21.09 -2.14 -16.64
C SER A 320 20.11 -2.07 -15.45
N ARG A 321 20.59 -2.12 -14.19
CA ARG A 321 19.75 -2.20 -12.98
C ARG A 321 19.87 -0.95 -12.11
N THR A 322 19.50 0.20 -12.66
CA THR A 322 19.28 1.38 -11.82
C THR A 322 18.02 1.18 -10.97
N PRO A 323 18.05 1.52 -9.67
CA PRO A 323 16.86 1.46 -8.85
C PRO A 323 15.71 2.26 -9.46
N SER A 324 14.48 1.75 -9.34
CA SER A 324 13.33 2.36 -10.02
C SER A 324 12.04 2.17 -9.25
N VAL A 325 11.39 3.27 -8.89
CA VAL A 325 10.10 3.24 -8.16
C VAL A 325 8.91 2.91 -9.07
N TYR A 326 9.06 3.05 -10.38
CA TYR A 326 7.96 2.90 -11.34
C TYR A 326 7.40 1.46 -11.41
N ALA A 327 8.28 0.46 -11.35
CA ALA A 327 7.85 -0.94 -11.32
C ALA A 327 7.04 -1.27 -10.04
N PRO A 328 7.50 -0.92 -8.81
CA PRO A 328 6.70 -0.99 -7.60
C PRO A 328 5.36 -0.24 -7.67
N ILE A 329 5.33 0.97 -8.23
CA ILE A 329 4.09 1.73 -8.43
C ILE A 329 3.12 0.95 -9.31
N SER A 330 3.57 0.47 -10.46
CA SER A 330 2.71 -0.30 -11.37
C SER A 330 2.19 -1.60 -10.73
N ALA A 331 3.06 -2.29 -9.98
CA ALA A 331 2.72 -3.48 -9.21
C ALA A 331 1.62 -3.19 -8.17
N HIS A 332 1.75 -2.08 -7.43
CA HIS A 332 0.79 -1.67 -6.42
C HIS A 332 -0.56 -1.29 -7.04
N ILE A 333 -0.56 -0.47 -8.09
CA ILE A 333 -1.77 -0.11 -8.83
C ILE A 333 -2.48 -1.39 -9.32
N PHE A 334 -1.72 -2.30 -9.95
CA PHE A 334 -2.26 -3.56 -10.44
C PHE A 334 -2.85 -4.43 -9.33
N CYS A 335 -2.16 -4.57 -8.19
CA CYS A 335 -2.68 -5.29 -7.03
C CYS A 335 -3.96 -4.66 -6.47
N ASN A 336 -4.07 -3.32 -6.44
CA ASN A 336 -5.30 -2.66 -6.01
C ASN A 336 -6.47 -2.93 -6.97
N CYS A 337 -6.20 -3.00 -8.29
CA CYS A 337 -7.18 -3.38 -9.30
C CYS A 337 -7.66 -4.83 -9.14
N MET A 338 -6.72 -5.76 -8.93
CA MET A 338 -7.04 -7.19 -8.90
C MET A 338 -7.56 -7.68 -7.54
N GLY A 339 -7.12 -7.03 -6.45
CA GLY A 339 -7.39 -7.48 -5.09
C GLY A 339 -6.69 -8.81 -4.75
N PHE A 340 -7.12 -9.43 -3.65
CA PHE A 340 -6.61 -10.75 -3.26
C PHE A 340 -7.21 -11.83 -4.18
N PRO A 341 -6.41 -12.73 -4.77
CA PRO A 341 -6.93 -13.77 -5.65
C PRO A 341 -7.97 -14.67 -4.98
N ASP A 342 -9.14 -14.83 -5.60
CA ASP A 342 -10.20 -15.75 -5.19
C ASP A 342 -10.23 -16.94 -6.15
N PHE A 343 -9.37 -17.93 -5.89
CA PHE A 343 -9.25 -19.10 -6.74
C PHE A 343 -10.58 -19.80 -7.02
N ALA A 344 -11.40 -19.99 -5.97
CA ALA A 344 -12.68 -20.68 -6.10
C ALA A 344 -13.67 -19.85 -6.92
N GLY A 345 -13.75 -18.54 -6.65
CA GLY A 345 -14.59 -17.61 -7.40
C GLY A 345 -14.18 -17.51 -8.87
N ASP A 346 -12.89 -17.42 -9.16
CA ASP A 346 -12.37 -17.27 -10.52
C ASP A 346 -12.54 -18.55 -11.36
N VAL A 347 -12.30 -19.73 -10.77
CA VAL A 347 -12.61 -21.01 -11.43
C VAL A 347 -14.11 -21.13 -11.70
N LYS A 348 -14.96 -20.67 -10.76
CA LYS A 348 -16.41 -20.62 -10.98
C LYS A 348 -16.78 -19.67 -12.13
N LYS A 349 -16.17 -18.48 -12.22
CA LYS A 349 -16.36 -17.56 -13.36
C LYS A 349 -15.95 -18.21 -14.68
N GLY A 350 -14.79 -18.87 -14.73
CA GLY A 350 -14.35 -19.63 -15.90
C GLY A 350 -15.36 -20.71 -16.31
N ARG A 351 -15.97 -21.40 -15.33
CA ARG A 351 -17.04 -22.39 -15.58
C ARG A 351 -18.32 -21.79 -16.12
N MET A 352 -18.67 -20.57 -15.72
CA MET A 352 -19.85 -19.87 -16.26
C MET A 352 -19.66 -19.49 -17.73
N GLY A 353 -18.43 -19.16 -18.15
CA GLY A 353 -18.14 -18.81 -19.53
C GLY A 353 -18.07 -20.01 -20.48
N LEU A 354 -17.19 -20.99 -20.20
CA LEU A 354 -16.91 -22.11 -21.11
C LEU A 354 -17.18 -23.49 -20.47
N GLY A 355 -18.05 -23.57 -19.47
CA GLY A 355 -18.33 -24.82 -18.77
C GLY A 355 -17.09 -25.44 -18.11
N ARG A 356 -17.00 -26.77 -18.08
CA ARG A 356 -15.87 -27.46 -17.42
C ARG A 356 -14.50 -27.04 -17.97
N VAL A 357 -14.40 -26.78 -19.27
CA VAL A 357 -13.14 -26.38 -19.94
C VAL A 357 -12.65 -25.04 -19.39
N GLY A 358 -13.52 -24.03 -19.29
CA GLY A 358 -13.13 -22.73 -18.75
C GLY A 358 -12.64 -22.80 -17.30
N GLY A 359 -13.24 -23.66 -16.47
CA GLY A 359 -12.74 -23.93 -15.12
C GLY A 359 -11.34 -24.55 -15.09
N ILE A 360 -11.07 -25.50 -16.00
CA ILE A 360 -9.74 -26.12 -16.15
C ILE A 360 -8.72 -25.08 -16.62
N VAL A 361 -9.06 -24.27 -17.63
CA VAL A 361 -8.18 -23.22 -18.16
C VAL A 361 -7.77 -22.24 -17.06
N VAL A 362 -8.72 -21.73 -16.28
CA VAL A 362 -8.41 -20.81 -15.16
C VAL A 362 -7.54 -21.52 -14.11
N GLY A 363 -7.87 -22.76 -13.74
CA GLY A 363 -7.08 -23.52 -12.78
C GLY A 363 -5.63 -23.73 -13.23
N VAL A 364 -5.42 -24.12 -14.49
CA VAL A 364 -4.08 -24.27 -15.07
C VAL A 364 -3.34 -22.93 -15.10
N ALA A 365 -4.02 -21.84 -15.44
CA ALA A 365 -3.42 -20.50 -15.48
C ALA A 365 -2.93 -20.03 -14.10
N TYR A 366 -3.61 -20.41 -13.01
CA TYR A 366 -3.12 -20.16 -11.64
C TYR A 366 -1.78 -20.83 -11.37
N PHE A 367 -1.67 -22.13 -11.66
CA PHE A 367 -0.42 -22.88 -11.42
C PHE A 367 0.70 -22.45 -12.36
N LEU A 368 0.39 -22.18 -13.63
CA LEU A 368 1.34 -21.63 -14.59
C LEU A 368 1.84 -20.26 -14.12
N GLY A 369 0.94 -19.39 -13.65
CA GLY A 369 1.31 -18.08 -13.12
C GLY A 369 2.25 -18.15 -11.91
N LEU A 370 1.94 -19.03 -10.95
CA LEU A 370 2.82 -19.29 -9.81
C LEU A 370 4.19 -19.82 -10.24
N GLY A 371 4.23 -20.75 -11.19
CA GLY A 371 5.47 -21.31 -11.73
C GLY A 371 6.33 -20.27 -12.45
N LEU A 372 5.71 -19.47 -13.33
CA LEU A 372 6.39 -18.40 -14.07
C LEU A 372 6.91 -17.31 -13.13
N PHE A 373 6.07 -16.86 -12.18
CA PHE A 373 6.48 -15.89 -11.16
C PHE A 373 7.66 -16.43 -10.34
N GLY A 374 7.56 -17.67 -9.85
CA GLY A 374 8.64 -18.32 -9.10
C GLY A 374 9.93 -18.43 -9.90
N TRP A 375 9.85 -18.79 -11.18
CA TRP A 375 11.00 -18.81 -12.08
C TRP A 375 11.60 -17.40 -12.28
N MET A 376 10.78 -16.38 -12.53
CA MET A 376 11.24 -14.99 -12.72
C MET A 376 11.93 -14.43 -11.48
N VAL A 377 11.44 -14.74 -10.28
CA VAL A 377 11.95 -14.19 -9.02
C VAL A 377 13.15 -15.01 -8.51
N TRP A 378 13.07 -16.34 -8.54
CA TRP A 378 14.01 -17.21 -7.84
C TRP A 378 15.15 -17.73 -8.72
N SER A 379 14.96 -17.85 -10.04
CA SER A 379 16.03 -18.28 -10.94
C SER A 379 16.91 -17.11 -11.41
N GLU A 380 18.20 -17.37 -11.63
CA GLU A 380 19.13 -16.37 -12.15
C GLU A 380 18.74 -15.90 -13.56
N ARG A 381 18.50 -16.85 -14.48
CA ARG A 381 18.02 -16.56 -15.85
C ARG A 381 16.71 -15.77 -15.85
N GLY A 382 15.81 -16.08 -14.93
CA GLY A 382 14.55 -15.35 -14.76
C GLY A 382 14.81 -13.89 -14.35
N ARG A 383 15.73 -13.63 -13.43
CA ARG A 383 16.11 -12.26 -13.06
C ARG A 383 16.93 -11.55 -14.12
N GLU A 384 17.72 -12.26 -14.92
CA GLU A 384 18.41 -11.65 -16.08
C GLU A 384 17.42 -11.19 -17.16
N PHE A 385 16.26 -11.86 -17.23
CA PHE A 385 15.23 -11.52 -18.18
C PHE A 385 14.58 -10.17 -17.91
N TRP A 386 14.41 -9.74 -16.65
CA TRP A 386 13.67 -8.51 -16.31
C TRP A 386 14.44 -7.49 -15.45
#